data_AF-A0A239MZV7-F1
#
_entry.id   AF-A0A239MZV7-F1
#
_cell.length_a   1.000
_cell.length_b   1.000
_cell.length_c   1.000
_cell.angle_alpha   90.00
_cell.angle_beta   90.00
_cell.angle_gamma   90.00
#
_symmetry.space_group_name_H-M   'P 1'
#
loop_
_entity.id
_entity.type
_entity.pdbx_description
1 polymer ?
#
loop_
_entity_poly.entity_id
_entity_poly.type
_entity_poly.pdbx_seq_one_letter_code
_entity_poly.pdbx_strand_id
1 'polypeptide(L)'
;MTSPATAAVTAGSRPTVARMAARSSNGTVIAEVNRIIPQGELPARMARVPGAMVDIVVLSTQDVWEDEQDAVLLGTKVVELAEPAPLSRPRDVIAALALRLVGTDAVVNLGAGIPMYDVPEAARRSGRQDLYFTVEQGPMGGWPAVGGVARNPECVLSQSEVFDFYEGGGPDVSILSFGEISRHGDVNVSRFGKLMPGCGGFVNIAHGARHLIFCGTLTAGGLSIAIGEGRMSVTEEGRIGAGLATASLARIRQLRDGAIKEGPATIALQHPSGVMDIQVDATACGEVAWVAVTLTARRIFAGIVDL
;
A
#
# COMPACT_ATOMS: atom_id res chain seq x y z
N MET A 1 33.95 -27.49 12.20
CA MET A 1 33.92 -26.68 10.97
C MET A 1 33.50 -27.60 9.83
N THR A 2 32.22 -27.61 9.48
CA THR A 2 31.73 -28.35 8.31
C THR A 2 32.08 -27.56 7.06
N SER A 3 32.61 -28.25 6.04
CA SER A 3 32.90 -27.77 4.68
C SER A 3 31.80 -26.83 4.15
N PRO A 4 32.10 -25.80 3.31
CA PRO A 4 31.09 -24.89 2.78
C PRO A 4 30.05 -25.69 2.00
N ALA A 5 28.92 -25.96 2.67
CA ALA A 5 27.84 -26.74 2.11
C ALA A 5 27.31 -25.98 0.90
N THR A 6 27.17 -26.68 -0.21
CA THR A 6 26.53 -26.22 -1.45
C THR A 6 25.02 -26.12 -1.23
N ALA A 7 24.59 -25.43 -0.17
CA ALA A 7 23.22 -25.38 0.32
C ALA A 7 22.50 -24.21 -0.35
N ALA A 8 21.69 -24.49 -1.35
CA ALA A 8 20.76 -23.49 -1.86
C ALA A 8 19.73 -23.15 -0.76
N VAL A 9 19.53 -21.86 -0.52
CA VAL A 9 18.62 -21.38 0.53
C VAL A 9 17.31 -20.93 -0.12
N THR A 10 16.18 -21.40 0.42
CA THR A 10 14.88 -20.76 0.22
C THR A 10 14.82 -19.55 1.14
N ALA A 11 14.51 -18.39 0.60
CA ALA A 11 14.41 -17.19 1.41
C ALA A 11 13.07 -16.51 1.12
N GLY A 12 12.52 -15.82 2.12
CA GLY A 12 11.42 -14.86 1.94
C GLY A 12 11.78 -13.77 0.92
N SER A 13 10.82 -12.97 0.50
CA SER A 13 10.80 -12.13 -0.73
C SER A 13 11.91 -11.07 -0.93
N ARG A 14 12.91 -10.97 -0.04
CA ARG A 14 13.82 -9.81 0.07
C ARG A 14 15.32 -9.94 -0.33
N PRO A 15 15.97 -11.07 -0.67
CA PRO A 15 17.34 -11.19 -0.16
C PRO A 15 18.40 -11.71 -1.14
N THR A 16 18.12 -11.81 -2.45
CA THR A 16 19.15 -12.27 -3.41
C THR A 16 20.07 -11.12 -3.84
N VAL A 17 19.52 -9.92 -4.10
CA VAL A 17 20.29 -8.75 -4.56
C VAL A 17 21.24 -8.23 -3.48
N ALA A 18 20.77 -8.07 -2.23
CA ALA A 18 21.60 -7.62 -1.11
C ALA A 18 22.79 -8.58 -0.83
N ARG A 19 22.60 -9.89 -1.04
CA ARG A 19 23.65 -10.90 -0.86
C ARG A 19 24.69 -10.88 -1.97
N MET A 20 24.24 -10.73 -3.22
CA MET A 20 25.14 -10.53 -4.35
C MET A 20 25.99 -9.26 -4.17
N ALA A 21 25.37 -8.18 -3.68
CA ALA A 21 26.06 -6.91 -3.41
C ALA A 21 27.09 -7.04 -2.29
N ALA A 22 26.73 -7.67 -1.16
CA ALA A 22 27.65 -7.91 -0.05
C ALA A 22 28.89 -8.71 -0.51
N ARG A 23 28.67 -9.84 -1.20
CA ARG A 23 29.76 -10.68 -1.69
C ARG A 23 30.64 -9.96 -2.73
N SER A 24 30.03 -9.20 -3.64
CA SER A 24 30.75 -8.40 -4.65
C SER A 24 31.54 -7.23 -4.03
N SER A 25 31.28 -6.92 -2.75
CA SER A 25 31.96 -5.89 -1.98
C SER A 25 32.86 -6.47 -0.89
N ASN A 26 33.28 -7.74 -1.01
CA ASN A 26 34.09 -8.45 0.00
C ASN A 26 33.44 -8.53 1.40
N GLY A 27 32.12 -8.40 1.49
CA GLY A 27 31.35 -8.57 2.72
C GLY A 27 31.02 -10.03 3.01
N THR A 28 30.69 -10.32 4.28
CA THR A 28 30.26 -11.63 4.75
C THR A 28 28.73 -11.76 4.68
N VAL A 29 28.24 -12.83 4.07
CA VAL A 29 26.81 -13.16 3.98
C VAL A 29 26.44 -14.21 5.01
N ILE A 30 25.61 -13.82 5.97
CA ILE A 30 25.03 -14.71 6.99
C ILE A 30 23.57 -14.96 6.63
N ALA A 31 23.16 -16.24 6.58
CA ALA A 31 21.79 -16.65 6.32
C ALA A 31 21.21 -17.39 7.52
N GLU A 32 20.21 -16.79 8.17
CA GLU A 32 19.37 -17.48 9.14
C GLU A 32 18.32 -18.33 8.41
N VAL A 33 18.16 -19.59 8.83
CA VAL A 33 17.23 -20.56 8.25
C VAL A 33 16.47 -21.29 9.35
N ASN A 34 15.23 -21.69 9.06
CA ASN A 34 14.41 -22.47 9.99
C ASN A 34 14.65 -24.00 9.89
N ARG A 35 15.28 -24.46 8.80
CA ARG A 35 15.54 -25.87 8.54
C ARG A 35 16.77 -26.04 7.65
N ILE A 36 17.51 -27.12 7.89
CA ILE A 36 18.57 -27.62 7.01
C ILE A 36 18.09 -28.95 6.40
N ILE A 37 18.31 -29.13 5.10
CA ILE A 37 17.88 -30.31 4.35
C ILE A 37 19.05 -30.94 3.58
N PRO A 38 19.02 -32.27 3.34
CA PRO A 38 19.93 -32.93 2.43
C PRO A 38 19.95 -32.34 1.03
N GLN A 39 21.11 -32.42 0.37
CA GLN A 39 21.28 -32.00 -1.01
C GLN A 39 20.32 -32.78 -1.93
N GLY A 40 19.62 -32.06 -2.81
CA GLY A 40 18.65 -32.64 -3.73
C GLY A 40 17.21 -32.67 -3.21
N GLU A 41 16.97 -32.43 -1.92
CA GLU A 41 15.60 -32.31 -1.39
C GLU A 41 14.91 -31.00 -1.79
N LEU A 42 15.66 -29.92 -2.02
CA LEU A 42 15.12 -28.68 -2.57
C LEU A 42 15.07 -28.77 -4.09
N PRO A 43 13.88 -28.70 -4.72
CA PRO A 43 13.81 -28.61 -6.17
C PRO A 43 14.56 -27.37 -6.65
N ALA A 44 15.43 -27.50 -7.65
CA ALA A 44 16.30 -26.41 -8.10
C ALA A 44 15.55 -25.13 -8.50
N ARG A 45 14.31 -25.26 -9.00
CA ARG A 45 13.44 -24.10 -9.35
C ARG A 45 12.87 -23.37 -8.12
N MET A 46 12.94 -23.98 -6.93
CA MET A 46 12.53 -23.36 -5.66
C MET A 46 13.71 -22.69 -4.93
N ALA A 47 14.95 -22.95 -5.34
CA ALA A 47 16.11 -22.22 -4.83
C ALA A 47 16.01 -20.74 -5.19
N ARG A 48 16.27 -19.86 -4.22
CA ARG A 48 16.28 -18.39 -4.42
C ARG A 48 17.69 -17.81 -4.29
N VAL A 49 18.54 -18.46 -3.49
CA VAL A 49 19.92 -18.04 -3.26
C VAL A 49 20.86 -19.22 -3.46
N PRO A 50 21.84 -19.12 -4.39
CA PRO A 50 22.89 -20.11 -4.53
C PRO A 50 23.71 -20.23 -3.24
N GLY A 51 23.96 -21.46 -2.77
CA GLY A 51 24.74 -21.68 -1.54
C GLY A 51 26.16 -21.12 -1.58
N ALA A 52 26.75 -21.01 -2.77
CA ALA A 52 28.05 -20.37 -2.97
C ALA A 52 28.06 -18.88 -2.59
N MET A 53 26.91 -18.23 -2.45
CA MET A 53 26.78 -16.83 -2.04
C MET A 53 26.61 -16.66 -0.52
N VAL A 54 26.61 -17.74 0.26
CA VAL A 54 26.40 -17.72 1.71
C VAL A 54 27.67 -18.18 2.41
N ASP A 55 28.20 -17.35 3.31
CA ASP A 55 29.41 -17.67 4.07
C ASP A 55 29.10 -18.41 5.38
N ILE A 56 27.99 -18.04 6.03
CA ILE A 56 27.58 -18.62 7.32
C ILE A 56 26.09 -18.92 7.28
N VAL A 57 25.71 -20.14 7.68
CA VAL A 57 24.32 -20.53 7.90
C VAL A 57 24.05 -20.65 9.40
N VAL A 58 23.00 -19.98 9.87
CA VAL A 58 22.54 -20.02 11.26
C VAL A 58 21.17 -20.71 11.28
N LEU A 59 21.07 -21.85 11.97
CA LEU A 59 19.78 -22.52 12.17
C LEU A 59 19.06 -21.89 13.37
N SER A 60 17.88 -21.34 13.14
CA SER A 60 17.02 -20.73 14.16
C SER A 60 15.61 -21.29 14.02
N THR A 61 15.12 -21.96 15.06
CA THR A 61 13.79 -22.60 15.06
C THR A 61 12.79 -21.88 15.97
N GLN A 62 13.21 -20.80 16.64
CA GLN A 62 12.41 -20.13 17.68
C GLN A 62 11.70 -18.87 17.19
N ASP A 63 12.19 -18.24 16.12
CA ASP A 63 11.70 -16.95 15.61
C ASP A 63 11.23 -17.07 14.15
N VAL A 64 10.47 -18.11 13.82
CA VAL A 64 9.84 -18.19 12.49
C VAL A 64 8.68 -17.21 12.45
N TRP A 65 8.72 -16.27 11.52
CA TRP A 65 7.66 -15.27 11.35
C TRP A 65 6.31 -15.96 11.09
N GLU A 66 5.24 -15.45 11.70
CA GLU A 66 3.91 -16.08 11.66
C GLU A 66 3.38 -16.29 10.23
N ASP A 67 3.75 -15.40 9.31
CA ASP A 67 3.40 -15.48 7.88
C ASP A 67 4.14 -16.58 7.11
N GLU A 68 5.31 -17.02 7.60
CA GLU A 68 6.10 -18.11 7.00
C GLU A 68 5.60 -19.50 7.41
N GLN A 69 4.65 -19.61 8.34
CA GLN A 69 4.03 -20.88 8.75
C GLN A 69 2.52 -20.95 8.50
N ASP A 70 1.86 -19.83 8.22
CA ASP A 70 0.44 -19.83 7.91
C ASP A 70 0.19 -20.35 6.49
N ALA A 71 -0.41 -21.55 6.40
CA ALA A 71 -0.74 -22.20 5.14
C ALA A 71 -1.60 -21.33 4.19
N VAL A 72 -2.42 -20.43 4.74
CA VAL A 72 -3.27 -19.49 4.00
C VAL A 72 -2.46 -18.35 3.41
N LEU A 73 -1.50 -17.80 4.16
CA LEU A 73 -0.62 -16.73 3.69
C LEU A 73 0.42 -17.26 2.69
N LEU A 74 0.82 -18.52 2.83
CA LEU A 74 1.70 -19.22 1.89
C LEU A 74 0.99 -19.67 0.60
N GLY A 75 -0.34 -19.58 0.53
CA GLY A 75 -1.12 -20.07 -0.62
C GLY A 75 -1.17 -21.61 -0.75
N THR A 76 -0.73 -22.35 0.27
CA THR A 76 -0.81 -23.83 0.29
C THR A 76 -2.19 -24.35 0.71
N LYS A 77 -3.04 -23.46 1.23
CA LYS A 77 -4.44 -23.73 1.58
C LYS A 77 -5.28 -22.51 1.24
N VAL A 78 -6.42 -22.73 0.58
CA VAL A 78 -7.45 -21.71 0.37
C VAL A 78 -8.53 -21.89 1.43
N VAL A 79 -8.94 -20.80 2.06
CA VAL A 79 -10.02 -20.79 3.05
C VAL A 79 -11.11 -19.80 2.68
N GLU A 80 -12.34 -20.11 3.07
CA GLU A 80 -13.39 -19.11 3.11
C GLU A 80 -13.07 -18.11 4.23
N LEU A 81 -13.09 -16.83 3.89
CA LEU A 81 -12.77 -15.78 4.85
C LEU A 81 -14.03 -15.36 5.59
N ALA A 82 -13.91 -15.13 6.90
CA ALA A 82 -15.01 -14.60 7.71
C ALA A 82 -15.61 -13.34 7.09
N GLU A 83 -16.92 -13.14 7.28
CA GLU A 83 -17.63 -11.96 6.82
C GLU A 83 -16.94 -10.69 7.34
N PRO A 84 -16.75 -9.68 6.47
CA PRO A 84 -16.13 -8.44 6.88
C PRO A 84 -16.96 -7.73 7.94
N ALA A 85 -16.29 -7.13 8.92
CA ALA A 85 -16.97 -6.38 9.97
C ALA A 85 -17.82 -5.24 9.39
N PRO A 86 -18.94 -4.86 10.04
CA PRO A 86 -19.74 -3.72 9.64
C PRO A 86 -18.93 -2.43 9.57
N LEU A 87 -19.29 -1.57 8.63
CA LEU A 87 -18.72 -0.23 8.50
C LEU A 87 -19.02 0.55 9.79
N SER A 88 -17.99 0.79 10.59
CA SER A 88 -18.12 1.38 11.92
C SER A 88 -16.99 2.36 12.25
N ARG A 89 -15.93 2.39 11.45
CA ARG A 89 -14.75 3.23 11.66
C ARG A 89 -14.60 4.25 10.53
N PRO A 90 -14.06 5.45 10.82
CA PRO A 90 -13.76 6.45 9.80
C PRO A 90 -13.03 5.94 8.56
N ARG A 91 -12.03 5.08 8.77
CA ARG A 91 -11.25 4.45 7.71
C ARG A 91 -12.07 3.54 6.79
N ASP A 92 -13.15 2.93 7.29
CA ASP A 92 -14.03 2.08 6.48
C ASP A 92 -14.80 2.91 5.44
N VAL A 93 -15.18 4.14 5.80
CA VAL A 93 -15.82 5.11 4.89
C VAL A 93 -14.83 5.56 3.83
N ILE A 94 -13.61 5.95 4.23
CA ILE A 94 -12.56 6.39 3.31
C ILE A 94 -12.24 5.27 2.29
N ALA A 95 -12.11 4.03 2.75
CA ALA A 95 -11.87 2.88 1.89
C ALA A 95 -13.03 2.62 0.92
N ALA A 96 -14.28 2.72 1.37
CA ALA A 96 -15.44 2.58 0.50
C ALA A 96 -15.51 3.68 -0.57
N LEU A 97 -15.13 4.92 -0.23
CA LEU A 97 -15.05 6.02 -1.20
C LEU A 97 -13.92 5.80 -2.22
N ALA A 98 -12.74 5.37 -1.77
CA ALA A 98 -11.63 5.04 -2.68
C ALA A 98 -12.03 3.93 -3.67
N LEU A 99 -12.72 2.91 -3.18
CA LEU A 99 -13.18 1.77 -3.99
C LEU A 99 -14.17 2.16 -5.10
N ARG A 100 -15.02 3.19 -4.89
CA ARG A 100 -15.98 3.65 -5.91
C ARG A 100 -15.31 4.22 -7.17
N LEU A 101 -14.04 4.59 -7.06
CA LEU A 101 -13.25 5.14 -8.15
C LEU A 101 -12.50 4.04 -8.94
N VAL A 102 -12.55 2.80 -8.45
CA VAL A 102 -11.87 1.65 -9.05
C VAL A 102 -12.80 0.98 -10.06
N GLY A 103 -12.35 0.92 -11.32
CA GLY A 103 -13.05 0.22 -12.40
C GLY A 103 -13.20 -1.28 -12.17
N THR A 104 -14.06 -1.92 -12.95
CA THR A 104 -14.25 -3.38 -12.94
C THR A 104 -13.00 -4.09 -13.45
N ASP A 105 -12.70 -5.26 -12.91
CA ASP A 105 -11.56 -6.13 -13.31
C ASP A 105 -10.17 -5.46 -13.17
N ALA A 106 -10.07 -4.40 -12.37
CA ALA A 106 -8.84 -3.63 -12.23
C ALA A 106 -7.75 -4.37 -11.44
N VAL A 107 -6.50 -4.24 -11.89
CA VAL A 107 -5.31 -4.58 -11.10
C VAL A 107 -4.97 -3.41 -10.18
N VAL A 108 -5.05 -3.66 -8.87
CA VAL A 108 -4.97 -2.64 -7.83
C VAL A 108 -3.70 -2.84 -7.00
N ASN A 109 -2.82 -1.86 -6.98
CA ASN A 109 -1.79 -1.76 -5.95
C ASN A 109 -2.35 -1.04 -4.71
N LEU A 110 -2.03 -1.57 -3.53
CA LEU A 110 -2.41 -0.98 -2.24
C LEU A 110 -1.17 -0.59 -1.43
N GLY A 111 -1.00 0.71 -1.20
CA GLY A 111 0.02 1.24 -0.31
C GLY A 111 -0.27 0.99 1.17
N ALA A 112 0.75 1.12 2.01
CA ALA A 112 0.61 0.99 3.45
C ALA A 112 -0.41 1.98 4.04
N GLY A 113 -1.11 1.56 5.11
CA GLY A 113 -2.13 2.36 5.78
C GLY A 113 -3.55 1.96 5.40
N ILE A 114 -4.45 2.95 5.27
CA ILE A 114 -5.86 2.73 4.91
C ILE A 114 -6.00 1.88 3.62
N PRO A 115 -5.20 2.08 2.55
CA PRO A 115 -5.35 1.28 1.34
C PRO A 115 -5.17 -0.21 1.59
N MET A 116 -4.02 -0.63 2.16
CA MET A 116 -3.73 -2.04 2.41
C MET A 116 -4.71 -2.70 3.40
N TYR A 117 -5.21 -1.96 4.39
CA TYR A 117 -5.94 -2.57 5.50
C TYR A 117 -7.46 -2.52 5.33
N ASP A 118 -7.99 -1.45 4.73
CA ASP A 118 -9.43 -1.19 4.76
C ASP A 118 -10.08 -1.30 3.37
N VAL A 119 -9.33 -1.09 2.27
CA VAL A 119 -9.87 -1.24 0.90
C VAL A 119 -10.23 -2.69 0.56
N PRO A 120 -9.40 -3.71 0.86
CA PRO A 120 -9.80 -5.11 0.64
C PRO A 120 -11.10 -5.45 1.38
N GLU A 121 -11.24 -5.03 2.63
CA GLU A 121 -12.46 -5.29 3.42
C GLU A 121 -13.68 -4.52 2.87
N ALA A 122 -13.48 -3.32 2.30
CA ALA A 122 -14.53 -2.61 1.57
C ALA A 122 -14.95 -3.32 0.28
N ALA A 123 -13.98 -3.88 -0.46
CA ALA A 123 -14.26 -4.70 -1.64
C ALA A 123 -15.05 -5.96 -1.27
N ARG A 124 -14.68 -6.63 -0.17
CA ARG A 124 -15.44 -7.78 0.36
C ARG A 124 -16.87 -7.40 0.73
N ARG A 125 -17.07 -6.32 1.49
CA ARG A 125 -18.42 -5.84 1.89
C ARG A 125 -19.32 -5.52 0.69
N SER A 126 -18.74 -5.04 -0.40
CA SER A 126 -19.46 -4.63 -1.61
C SER A 126 -19.55 -5.73 -2.66
N GLY A 127 -19.01 -6.93 -2.40
CA GLY A 127 -19.02 -8.05 -3.34
C GLY A 127 -18.10 -7.87 -4.56
N ARG A 128 -17.11 -6.98 -4.48
CA ARG A 128 -16.12 -6.70 -5.56
C ARG A 128 -15.04 -7.79 -5.61
N GLN A 129 -15.43 -8.98 -6.06
CA GLN A 129 -14.52 -10.12 -6.30
C GLN A 129 -13.78 -10.02 -7.64
N ASP A 130 -14.12 -9.05 -8.47
CA ASP A 130 -13.51 -8.77 -9.77
C ASP A 130 -12.12 -8.11 -9.65
N LEU A 131 -11.77 -7.58 -8.48
CA LEU A 131 -10.51 -6.84 -8.30
C LEU A 131 -9.33 -7.77 -8.04
N TYR A 132 -8.20 -7.45 -8.70
CA TYR A 132 -6.94 -8.15 -8.50
C TYR A 132 -6.01 -7.30 -7.64
N PHE A 133 -5.84 -7.66 -6.37
CA PHE A 133 -4.98 -6.90 -5.45
C PHE A 133 -3.51 -7.33 -5.54
N THR A 134 -2.63 -6.35 -5.37
CA THR A 134 -1.18 -6.55 -5.27
C THR A 134 -0.63 -5.67 -4.15
N VAL A 135 0.42 -6.15 -3.47
CA VAL A 135 1.17 -5.38 -2.47
C VAL A 135 2.68 -5.51 -2.71
N GLU A 136 3.42 -4.45 -2.42
CA GLU A 136 4.86 -4.32 -2.74
C GLU A 136 5.75 -5.39 -2.12
N GLN A 137 5.27 -6.11 -1.11
CA GLN A 137 6.02 -7.13 -0.39
C GLN A 137 6.09 -8.48 -1.12
N GLY A 138 5.28 -8.69 -2.16
CA GLY A 138 5.31 -9.91 -2.97
C GLY A 138 3.94 -10.52 -3.34
N PRO A 139 2.96 -10.60 -2.42
CA PRO A 139 1.69 -11.24 -2.71
C PRO A 139 0.92 -10.62 -3.91
N MET A 140 0.49 -11.49 -4.82
CA MET A 140 -0.32 -11.18 -6.00
C MET A 140 -1.64 -11.95 -5.92
N GLY A 141 -2.76 -11.25 -6.10
CA GLY A 141 -4.10 -11.79 -5.93
C GLY A 141 -4.47 -11.99 -4.46
N GLY A 142 -5.65 -12.57 -4.24
CA GLY A 142 -6.19 -12.81 -2.90
C GLY A 142 -6.61 -11.53 -2.18
N TRP A 143 -6.62 -11.59 -0.84
CA TRP A 143 -7.12 -10.52 0.02
C TRP A 143 -6.02 -10.00 0.95
N PRO A 144 -5.41 -8.84 0.62
CA PRO A 144 -4.37 -8.25 1.46
C PRO A 144 -4.78 -8.06 2.91
N ALA A 145 -3.79 -8.09 3.79
CA ALA A 145 -3.94 -7.93 5.23
C ALA A 145 -2.77 -7.15 5.82
N VAL A 146 -2.85 -6.87 7.12
CA VAL A 146 -1.81 -6.12 7.85
C VAL A 146 -0.47 -6.84 7.76
N GLY A 147 0.60 -6.08 7.55
CA GLY A 147 1.97 -6.60 7.48
C GLY A 147 2.50 -6.85 6.05
N GLY A 148 1.72 -6.54 5.01
CA GLY A 148 2.15 -6.76 3.63
C GLY A 148 1.99 -8.20 3.18
N VAL A 149 1.05 -8.93 3.79
CA VAL A 149 0.69 -10.30 3.44
C VAL A 149 -0.68 -10.30 2.76
N ALA A 150 -1.06 -11.42 2.15
CA ALA A 150 -2.40 -11.61 1.64
C ALA A 150 -2.94 -12.99 2.01
N ARG A 151 -4.25 -13.06 2.25
CA ARG A 151 -4.97 -14.31 2.47
C ARG A 151 -5.41 -14.87 1.12
N ASN A 152 -5.20 -16.17 0.91
CA ASN A 152 -5.46 -16.83 -0.37
C ASN A 152 -4.76 -16.16 -1.57
N PRO A 153 -3.45 -15.83 -1.50
CA PRO A 153 -2.75 -15.26 -2.65
C PRO A 153 -2.70 -16.29 -3.79
N GLU A 154 -2.66 -15.81 -5.03
CA GLU A 154 -2.45 -16.67 -6.20
C GLU A 154 -0.97 -17.05 -6.32
N CYS A 155 -0.09 -16.07 -6.14
CA CYS A 155 1.34 -16.29 -6.04
C CYS A 155 2.02 -15.24 -5.16
N VAL A 156 3.27 -15.51 -4.78
CA VAL A 156 4.12 -14.56 -4.05
C VAL A 156 5.39 -14.37 -4.86
N LEU A 157 5.54 -13.17 -5.42
CA LEU A 157 6.73 -12.77 -6.18
C LEU A 157 7.80 -12.22 -5.24
N SER A 158 9.04 -12.15 -5.71
CA SER A 158 10.03 -11.35 -5.00
C SER A 158 9.66 -9.88 -5.07
N GLN A 159 10.03 -9.11 -4.04
CA GLN A 159 9.74 -7.68 -4.01
C GLN A 159 10.36 -6.93 -5.21
N SER A 160 11.51 -7.38 -5.71
CA SER A 160 12.12 -6.83 -6.92
C SER A 160 11.24 -7.03 -8.16
N GLU A 161 10.70 -8.23 -8.37
CA GLU A 161 9.80 -8.50 -9.50
C GLU A 161 8.51 -7.67 -9.41
N VAL A 162 7.99 -7.46 -8.18
CA VAL A 162 6.83 -6.59 -7.97
C VAL A 162 7.15 -5.12 -8.31
N PHE A 163 8.33 -4.62 -7.93
CA PHE A 163 8.73 -3.25 -8.30
C PHE A 163 8.98 -3.10 -9.80
N ASP A 164 9.57 -4.09 -10.47
CA ASP A 164 9.69 -4.10 -11.93
C ASP A 164 8.30 -3.99 -12.59
N PHE A 165 7.30 -4.73 -12.06
CA PHE A 165 5.92 -4.64 -12.50
C PHE A 165 5.30 -3.27 -12.22
N TYR A 166 5.53 -2.67 -11.04
CA TYR A 166 5.00 -1.36 -10.68
C TYR A 166 5.59 -0.23 -11.51
N GLU A 167 6.91 -0.19 -11.65
CA GLU A 167 7.62 0.82 -12.45
C GLU A 167 7.30 0.71 -13.94
N GLY A 168 7.01 -0.50 -14.43
CA GLY A 168 6.48 -0.72 -15.78
C GLY A 168 5.03 -0.26 -15.98
N GLY A 169 4.38 0.29 -14.96
CA GLY A 169 2.97 0.69 -14.99
C GLY A 169 2.01 -0.49 -15.10
N GLY A 170 2.33 -1.56 -14.37
CA GLY A 170 1.54 -2.77 -14.29
C GLY A 170 0.15 -2.58 -13.69
N PRO A 171 0.01 -1.97 -12.50
CA PRO A 171 -1.30 -1.71 -11.90
C PRO A 171 -2.13 -0.72 -12.74
N ASP A 172 -3.42 -1.01 -12.89
CA ASP A 172 -4.37 -0.07 -13.48
C ASP A 172 -4.58 1.12 -12.55
N VAL A 173 -4.61 0.87 -11.25
CA VAL A 173 -4.73 1.91 -10.22
C VAL A 173 -3.90 1.57 -8.99
N SER A 174 -3.26 2.59 -8.42
CA SER A 174 -2.56 2.51 -7.15
C SER A 174 -3.27 3.39 -6.12
N ILE A 175 -3.64 2.80 -4.99
CA ILE A 175 -4.30 3.50 -3.89
C ILE A 175 -3.29 3.68 -2.77
N LEU A 176 -2.96 4.93 -2.45
CA LEU A 176 -1.89 5.29 -1.52
C LEU A 176 -2.41 6.18 -0.40
N SER A 177 -1.81 6.07 0.78
CA SER A 177 -1.96 7.10 1.81
C SER A 177 -1.04 8.30 1.54
N PHE A 178 -1.36 9.43 2.14
CA PHE A 178 -0.55 10.64 2.13
C PHE A 178 -0.36 11.14 3.55
N GLY A 179 0.71 11.90 3.78
CA GLY A 179 0.85 12.67 5.01
C GLY A 179 0.45 14.12 4.83
N GLU A 180 1.05 14.79 3.86
CA GLU A 180 0.71 16.17 3.49
C GLU A 180 0.58 16.26 1.96
N ILE A 181 -0.35 17.10 1.49
CA ILE A 181 -0.56 17.40 0.08
C ILE A 181 -0.54 18.92 -0.09
N SER A 182 0.40 19.43 -0.88
CA SER A 182 0.51 20.86 -1.17
C SER A 182 -0.61 21.33 -2.11
N ARG A 183 -0.82 22.64 -2.21
CA ARG A 183 -1.72 23.25 -3.21
C ARG A 183 -1.33 22.94 -4.67
N HIS A 184 -0.10 22.51 -4.91
CA HIS A 184 0.42 22.13 -6.23
C HIS A 184 0.27 20.63 -6.51
N GLY A 185 -0.23 19.86 -5.52
CA GLY A 185 -0.35 18.41 -5.61
C GLY A 185 0.89 17.64 -5.19
N ASP A 186 1.90 18.32 -4.63
CA ASP A 186 3.08 17.64 -4.08
C ASP A 186 2.68 16.84 -2.85
N VAL A 187 3.11 15.59 -2.77
CA VAL A 187 2.77 14.69 -1.66
C VAL A 187 4.00 14.41 -0.82
N ASN A 188 3.92 14.71 0.48
CA ASN A 188 4.92 14.30 1.47
C ASN A 188 4.45 13.05 2.22
N VAL A 189 5.30 12.04 2.23
CA VAL A 189 5.12 10.79 2.99
C VAL A 189 6.30 10.46 3.91
N SER A 190 7.41 11.19 3.81
CA SER A 190 8.71 10.71 4.28
C SER A 190 9.15 11.33 5.60
N ARG A 191 8.59 12.49 5.98
CA ARG A 191 8.95 13.20 7.22
C ARG A 191 7.79 14.02 7.78
N PHE A 192 7.51 13.80 9.07
CA PHE A 192 6.46 14.49 9.84
C PHE A 192 7.04 15.01 11.15
N GLY A 193 7.47 16.28 11.17
CA GLY A 193 8.16 16.86 12.32
C GLY A 193 9.44 16.09 12.67
N LYS A 194 9.44 15.36 13.80
CA LYS A 194 10.55 14.51 14.25
C LYS A 194 10.48 13.07 13.73
N LEU A 195 9.34 12.65 13.21
CA LEU A 195 9.14 11.30 12.67
C LEU A 195 9.66 11.24 11.23
N MET A 196 10.51 10.27 10.92
CA MET A 196 11.05 10.05 9.57
C MET A 196 10.81 8.59 9.16
N PRO A 197 9.60 8.24 8.72
CA PRO A 197 9.30 6.88 8.26
C PRO A 197 10.04 6.52 6.96
N GLY A 198 10.51 7.52 6.20
CA GLY A 198 11.04 7.34 4.85
C GLY A 198 9.93 7.20 3.81
N CYS A 199 10.30 7.13 2.54
CA CYS A 199 9.33 7.05 1.43
C CYS A 199 8.93 5.61 1.09
N GLY A 200 9.67 4.59 1.54
CA GLY A 200 9.41 3.20 1.15
C GLY A 200 9.31 3.03 -0.36
N GLY A 201 8.36 2.22 -0.83
CA GLY A 201 8.05 2.05 -2.25
C GLY A 201 7.28 3.20 -2.90
N PHE A 202 6.91 4.24 -2.15
CA PHE A 202 5.97 5.27 -2.62
C PHE A 202 6.39 5.92 -3.93
N VAL A 203 7.67 6.30 -4.05
CA VAL A 203 8.18 6.99 -5.25
C VAL A 203 8.09 6.09 -6.47
N ASN A 204 8.54 4.83 -6.35
CA ASN A 204 8.51 3.85 -7.43
C ASN A 204 7.07 3.56 -7.88
N ILE A 205 6.15 3.36 -6.92
CA ILE A 205 4.73 3.12 -7.20
C ILE A 205 4.11 4.34 -7.88
N ALA A 206 4.26 5.53 -7.29
CA ALA A 206 3.66 6.75 -7.83
C ALA A 206 4.20 7.07 -9.22
N HIS A 207 5.48 6.81 -9.47
CA HIS A 207 6.11 7.04 -10.77
C HIS A 207 5.53 6.15 -11.86
N GLY A 208 5.34 4.85 -11.58
CA GLY A 208 4.82 3.90 -12.57
C GLY A 208 3.29 3.88 -12.69
N ALA A 209 2.55 4.34 -11.68
CA ALA A 209 1.10 4.24 -11.65
C ALA A 209 0.41 4.96 -12.82
N ARG A 210 -0.54 4.27 -13.46
CA ARG A 210 -1.41 4.84 -14.51
C ARG A 210 -2.47 5.77 -13.91
N HIS A 211 -3.01 5.38 -12.76
CA HIS A 211 -3.99 6.13 -11.99
C HIS A 211 -3.64 6.06 -10.51
N LEU A 212 -3.70 7.21 -9.83
CA LEU A 212 -3.43 7.31 -8.40
C LEU A 212 -4.68 7.75 -7.65
N ILE A 213 -4.94 7.08 -6.53
CA ILE A 213 -5.98 7.48 -5.58
C ILE A 213 -5.29 7.71 -4.24
N PHE A 214 -5.34 8.94 -3.74
CA PHE A 214 -4.84 9.25 -2.41
C PHE A 214 -5.99 9.23 -1.39
N CYS A 215 -5.82 8.46 -0.32
CA CYS A 215 -6.85 8.35 0.71
C CYS A 215 -6.28 8.62 2.10
N GLY A 216 -7.02 9.42 2.87
CA GLY A 216 -6.55 9.96 4.15
C GLY A 216 -7.52 10.99 4.72
N THR A 217 -7.08 11.66 5.77
CA THR A 217 -7.85 12.68 6.48
C THR A 217 -7.36 14.07 6.07
N LEU A 218 -8.25 15.07 6.09
CA LEU A 218 -7.85 16.46 5.81
C LEU A 218 -7.08 17.12 6.95
N THR A 219 -7.35 16.67 8.16
CA THR A 219 -6.76 17.17 9.39
C THR A 219 -6.28 15.99 10.23
N ALA A 220 -5.26 16.23 11.04
CA ALA A 220 -4.62 15.25 11.90
C ALA A 220 -4.27 15.87 13.26
N GLY A 221 -3.76 15.07 14.19
CA GLY A 221 -3.33 15.54 15.51
C GLY A 221 -4.52 15.93 16.40
N GLY A 222 -5.41 14.97 16.68
CA GLY A 222 -6.58 15.15 17.56
C GLY A 222 -7.94 14.99 16.88
N LEU A 223 -7.98 14.69 15.57
CA LEU A 223 -9.24 14.46 14.86
C LEU A 223 -10.00 13.27 15.48
N SER A 224 -11.21 13.53 15.97
CA SER A 224 -12.12 12.54 16.56
C SER A 224 -13.47 12.57 15.88
N ILE A 225 -14.00 11.39 15.57
CA ILE A 225 -15.16 11.26 14.70
C ILE A 225 -16.07 10.12 15.17
N ALA A 226 -17.35 10.42 15.28
CA ALA A 226 -18.40 9.44 15.58
C ALA A 226 -19.07 8.96 14.28
N ILE A 227 -19.40 7.67 14.23
CA ILE A 227 -20.23 7.05 13.18
C ILE A 227 -21.43 6.42 13.86
N GLY A 228 -22.63 6.69 13.36
CA GLY A 228 -23.89 6.13 13.87
C GLY A 228 -25.09 6.61 13.07
N GLU A 229 -26.16 5.82 13.05
CA GLU A 229 -27.44 6.20 12.40
C GLU A 229 -27.32 6.58 10.92
N GLY A 230 -26.39 5.94 10.20
CA GLY A 230 -26.10 6.27 8.79
C GLY A 230 -25.46 7.65 8.61
N ARG A 231 -24.98 8.25 9.69
CA ARG A 231 -24.34 9.55 9.74
C ARG A 231 -22.96 9.44 10.36
N MET A 232 -22.21 10.50 10.16
CA MET A 232 -20.89 10.69 10.69
C MET A 232 -20.79 12.12 11.21
N SER A 233 -20.10 12.35 12.32
CA SER A 233 -19.91 13.70 12.91
C SER A 233 -18.47 13.89 13.42
N VAL A 234 -17.82 15.00 13.07
CA VAL A 234 -16.55 15.39 13.68
C VAL A 234 -16.85 15.86 15.09
N THR A 235 -16.38 15.10 16.08
CA THR A 235 -16.56 15.45 17.50
C THR A 235 -15.40 16.29 18.03
N GLU A 236 -14.22 16.18 17.43
CA GLU A 236 -13.06 17.04 17.68
C GLU A 236 -12.28 17.24 16.37
N GLU A 237 -11.96 18.49 16.02
CA GLU A 237 -11.21 18.81 14.80
C GLU A 237 -9.69 18.61 15.01
N GLY A 238 -9.01 18.14 13.96
CA GLY A 238 -7.56 17.99 13.97
C GLY A 238 -6.83 19.33 13.97
N ARG A 239 -5.74 19.42 14.75
CA ARG A 239 -4.94 20.65 14.88
C ARG A 239 -3.97 20.88 13.72
N ILE A 240 -3.67 19.85 12.94
CA ILE A 240 -2.70 19.87 11.85
C ILE A 240 -3.46 19.70 10.55
N GLY A 241 -3.35 20.64 9.62
CA GLY A 241 -3.98 20.53 8.30
C GLY A 241 -3.08 19.82 7.29
N ALA A 242 -3.68 19.05 6.38
CA ALA A 242 -2.97 18.30 5.35
C ALA A 242 -2.46 19.14 4.18
N GLY A 243 -2.62 20.48 4.17
CA GLY A 243 -1.99 21.38 3.18
C GLY A 243 -2.79 21.74 1.91
N LEU A 244 -4.05 21.31 1.79
CA LEU A 244 -4.91 21.65 0.64
C LEU A 244 -5.30 23.15 0.62
N ALA A 245 -5.34 23.75 -0.59
CA ALA A 245 -5.57 25.19 -0.77
C ALA A 245 -6.83 25.71 -0.05
N THR A 246 -6.77 26.95 0.47
CA THR A 246 -7.89 27.63 1.15
C THR A 246 -9.16 27.69 0.29
N ALA A 247 -9.04 27.76 -1.04
CA ALA A 247 -10.16 27.74 -1.97
C ALA A 247 -10.82 26.34 -2.09
N SER A 248 -10.01 25.27 -2.08
CA SER A 248 -10.50 23.89 -2.06
C SER A 248 -11.18 23.58 -0.72
N LEU A 249 -10.59 24.03 0.39
CA LEU A 249 -11.20 23.96 1.72
C LEU A 249 -12.47 24.82 1.81
N ALA A 250 -12.52 26.00 1.17
CA ALA A 250 -13.70 26.85 1.14
C ALA A 250 -14.86 26.23 0.34
N ARG A 251 -14.56 25.57 -0.79
CA ARG A 251 -15.55 24.81 -1.57
C ARG A 251 -16.08 23.59 -0.79
N ILE A 252 -15.19 22.86 -0.12
CA ILE A 252 -15.55 21.74 0.78
C ILE A 252 -16.41 22.25 1.96
N ARG A 253 -16.06 23.40 2.54
CA ARG A 253 -16.87 24.07 3.58
C ARG A 253 -18.21 24.58 3.05
N GLN A 254 -18.31 24.99 1.78
CA GLN A 254 -19.57 25.41 1.18
C GLN A 254 -20.50 24.21 0.89
N LEU A 255 -19.94 23.04 0.56
CA LEU A 255 -20.69 21.78 0.46
C LEU A 255 -21.24 21.31 1.82
N ARG A 256 -20.59 21.68 2.93
CA ARG A 256 -21.08 21.43 4.32
C ARG A 256 -22.37 22.20 4.63
N ASP A 257 -22.54 23.39 4.06
CA ASP A 257 -23.62 24.32 4.41
C ASP A 257 -24.82 24.25 3.42
N GLY A 258 -24.74 23.40 2.37
CA GLY A 258 -25.77 23.22 1.35
C GLY A 258 -26.34 21.81 1.30
N ALA A 259 -27.64 21.68 0.97
CA ALA A 259 -28.32 20.39 0.85
C ALA A 259 -27.57 19.45 -0.12
N ILE A 260 -27.36 18.21 0.35
CA ILE A 260 -26.67 17.09 -0.30
C ILE A 260 -27.09 16.99 -1.77
N LYS A 261 -26.16 17.21 -2.71
CA LYS A 261 -26.27 16.68 -4.07
C LYS A 261 -25.32 15.49 -4.15
N GLU A 262 -25.87 14.29 -4.24
CA GLU A 262 -25.08 13.08 -4.50
C GLU A 262 -24.40 13.23 -5.87
N GLY A 263 -23.08 13.44 -5.86
CA GLY A 263 -22.25 13.51 -7.06
C GLY A 263 -20.79 13.81 -6.72
N PRO A 264 -19.82 13.28 -7.48
CA PRO A 264 -18.41 13.62 -7.30
C PRO A 264 -18.20 15.12 -7.51
N ALA A 265 -17.70 15.81 -6.48
CA ALA A 265 -17.32 17.21 -6.59
C ALA A 265 -15.85 17.28 -7.02
N THR A 266 -15.61 17.30 -8.33
CA THR A 266 -14.28 17.40 -8.93
C THR A 266 -13.68 18.80 -8.73
N ILE A 267 -12.57 18.92 -8.00
CA ILE A 267 -11.73 20.13 -7.96
C ILE A 267 -10.52 19.90 -8.87
N ALA A 268 -10.50 20.62 -10.00
CA ALA A 268 -9.35 20.67 -10.90
C ALA A 268 -8.25 21.56 -10.31
N LEU A 269 -7.10 20.99 -9.93
CA LEU A 269 -5.90 21.79 -9.64
C LEU A 269 -4.93 21.64 -10.83
N GLN A 270 -4.65 22.75 -11.51
CA GLN A 270 -3.66 22.80 -12.59
C GLN A 270 -2.27 23.09 -12.02
N HIS A 271 -1.32 22.20 -12.26
CA HIS A 271 0.10 22.49 -12.01
C HIS A 271 0.63 23.45 -13.10
N PRO A 272 1.43 24.48 -12.77
CA PRO A 272 1.94 25.47 -13.74
C PRO A 272 2.76 24.89 -14.90
N SER A 273 3.32 23.68 -14.75
CA SER A 273 4.06 22.98 -15.82
C SER A 273 3.18 22.14 -16.76
N GLY A 274 1.87 22.05 -16.55
CA GLY A 274 0.96 21.26 -17.39
C GLY A 274 1.13 19.73 -17.26
N VAL A 275 1.81 19.26 -16.21
CA VAL A 275 2.20 17.85 -16.04
C VAL A 275 1.12 17.01 -15.37
N MET A 276 0.30 17.55 -14.47
CA MET A 276 -0.68 16.76 -13.70
C MET A 276 -2.06 17.42 -13.68
N ASP A 277 -3.09 16.67 -14.11
CA ASP A 277 -4.49 17.00 -13.89
C ASP A 277 -4.94 16.39 -12.56
N ILE A 278 -5.21 17.23 -11.57
CA ILE A 278 -5.66 16.80 -10.25
C ILE A 278 -7.18 16.89 -10.23
N GLN A 279 -7.89 15.76 -10.14
CA GLN A 279 -9.35 15.72 -9.94
C GLN A 279 -9.65 15.32 -8.51
N VAL A 280 -9.77 16.27 -7.58
CA VAL A 280 -10.16 15.95 -6.20
C VAL A 280 -11.65 15.63 -6.18
N ASP A 281 -12.07 14.39 -5.91
CA ASP A 281 -13.48 14.04 -5.69
C ASP A 281 -13.80 13.98 -4.19
N ALA A 282 -14.07 15.14 -3.60
CA ALA A 282 -14.51 15.21 -2.21
C ALA A 282 -15.98 14.78 -2.10
N THR A 283 -16.25 13.61 -1.52
CA THR A 283 -17.62 13.23 -1.15
C THR A 283 -17.86 13.65 0.30
N ALA A 284 -18.67 14.70 0.49
CA ALA A 284 -19.16 15.08 1.81
C ALA A 284 -20.38 14.22 2.16
N CYS A 285 -20.35 13.55 3.31
CA CYS A 285 -21.50 12.83 3.86
C CYS A 285 -21.97 13.58 5.11
N GLY A 286 -22.89 14.53 4.95
CA GLY A 286 -23.38 15.38 6.04
C GLY A 286 -22.37 16.44 6.50
N GLU A 287 -22.43 16.84 7.78
CA GLU A 287 -21.58 17.89 8.40
C GLU A 287 -20.07 17.53 8.51
N VAL A 288 -19.61 16.44 7.88
CA VAL A 288 -18.26 15.90 8.06
C VAL A 288 -17.46 15.90 6.77
N ALA A 289 -16.31 16.56 6.82
CA ALA A 289 -15.37 16.68 5.73
C ALA A 289 -14.46 15.45 5.66
N TRP A 290 -14.74 14.56 4.72
CA TRP A 290 -13.75 13.62 4.21
C TRP A 290 -13.38 13.98 2.80
N VAL A 291 -12.12 13.70 2.46
CA VAL A 291 -11.68 13.79 1.08
C VAL A 291 -11.00 12.48 0.75
N ALA A 292 -11.69 11.66 -0.03
CA ALA A 292 -10.98 10.78 -0.95
C ALA A 292 -10.37 11.72 -1.99
N VAL A 293 -9.08 12.00 -1.89
CA VAL A 293 -8.40 12.85 -2.86
C VAL A 293 -8.00 11.93 -4.01
N THR A 294 -8.87 11.79 -5.00
CA THR A 294 -8.41 11.23 -6.29
C THR A 294 -7.38 12.20 -6.86
N LEU A 295 -6.19 11.72 -7.24
CA LEU A 295 -5.27 12.50 -8.06
C LEU A 295 -5.04 11.68 -9.33
N THR A 296 -5.84 11.90 -10.37
CA THR A 296 -5.65 11.17 -11.63
C THR A 296 -4.44 11.74 -12.39
N ALA A 297 -3.23 11.36 -11.99
CA ALA A 297 -2.02 11.71 -12.72
C ALA A 297 -2.04 11.09 -14.12
N ARG A 298 -2.13 11.91 -15.17
CA ARG A 298 -2.01 11.44 -16.57
C ARG A 298 -0.58 11.41 -17.11
N ARG A 299 0.42 11.92 -16.36
CA ARG A 299 1.88 11.77 -16.57
C ARG A 299 2.65 12.46 -15.44
N ILE A 300 3.51 11.78 -14.68
CA ILE A 300 4.41 12.44 -13.72
C ILE A 300 5.79 12.62 -14.38
N PHE A 301 6.17 13.85 -14.70
CA PHE A 301 7.58 14.20 -14.95
C PHE A 301 8.18 14.69 -13.63
N ALA A 302 9.20 13.97 -13.17
CA ALA A 302 9.86 14.19 -11.89
C ALA A 302 10.44 15.60 -11.76
N GLY A 303 9.96 16.33 -10.75
CA GLY A 303 10.65 17.47 -10.15
C GLY A 303 10.65 17.24 -8.65
N ILE A 304 11.67 16.56 -8.12
CA ILE A 304 11.91 16.52 -6.68
C ILE A 304 12.36 17.93 -6.30
N VAL A 305 11.49 18.69 -5.66
CA VAL A 305 11.85 19.98 -5.08
C VAL A 305 11.96 19.77 -3.57
N ASP A 306 13.18 19.92 -3.06
CA ASP A 306 13.44 20.03 -1.62
C ASP A 306 12.55 21.13 -1.01
N LEU A 307 11.74 20.76 0.00
CA LEU A 307 11.00 21.68 0.89
C LEU A 307 11.41 21.43 2.34
#